data_AF-A0A2K1PGM9-F1
#
_entry.id   AF-A0A2K1PGM9-F1
#
_cell.length_a   1.000
_cell.length_b   1.000
_cell.length_c   1.000
_cell.angle_alpha   90.00
_cell.angle_beta   90.00
_cell.angle_gamma   90.00
#
_symmetry.space_group_name_H-M   'P 1'
#
loop_
_entity.id
_entity.type
_entity.pdbx_description
1 polymer ?
#
loop_
_entity_poly.entity_id
_entity_poly.type
_entity_poly.pdbx_seq_one_letter_code
_entity_poly.pdbx_strand_id
1 'polypeptide(L)'
;MDLDSIKDSLLLKPVTIKKRPEGDSRKEYLIKEQKKRSLENYSNAEKMSFDVEKTINEYIKKEDWRTNENSNTTYSYPGLYLHLAGSALANYVLNEIYPSEISQAHSSGALHIHDLSHGIVAYCAGWSLMDLIKKGFGGVEGKINAKPAKHLSALTGQMVNFLGVMQMEFAGAQAFNSVDTLLAPFVRADKLSYDEVKQFIQQMVFAMNVPSRWGSQPPFINFTLDWTVPDDLKNEPAIVGGKEIGVYGDYQKEMNMVNKAFLETMLEGDANGRIFSFPIPTYNITKEFDWEGENVDLLMEATAKYGLPYFQNFISSSLNPGDVRSMCCRLQLDLRELKNRGGGLFGSADKTGSIGVVTINLPRIGYISKTKEEYFENLKSMMDLAKTSLEIKRYVVEENLSKNLMHYTKVYLGHFNNHFSTIGIIGMHESLLNFMGRGIETTEGKEFAIEVLNYMRSVLKDYQEETGNLYNLEATPAEGASYRLAKKDKQLYPDIITSGDNEPYYTNSTFLPVGITEDPFEVLEHQAPLQTLYTSGTVLHIFLQEKPQASTLKTFIKKAFSQYPVPYMTITPTFSICETHGYIAGEHFECPICGKPTEVYSRVVGYYRPVKSWNKGKQQEFKERLEYNV
;
A
#
# COMPACT_ATOMS: atom_id res chain seq x y z
N MET A 1 29.70 6.13 -22.99
CA MET A 1 28.96 7.37 -22.65
C MET A 1 29.73 8.02 -21.52
N ASP A 2 30.15 9.28 -21.68
CA ASP A 2 31.06 9.96 -20.75
C ASP A 2 30.34 10.26 -19.42
N LEU A 3 30.97 9.91 -18.29
CA LEU A 3 30.39 10.06 -16.95
C LEU A 3 30.16 11.53 -16.59
N ASP A 4 30.97 12.43 -17.13
CA ASP A 4 30.86 13.86 -16.85
C ASP A 4 29.75 14.53 -17.70
N SER A 5 29.42 14.00 -18.89
CA SER A 5 28.27 14.51 -19.67
C SER A 5 26.92 14.14 -19.04
N ILE A 6 26.86 13.03 -18.29
CA ILE A 6 25.66 12.63 -17.54
C ILE A 6 25.44 13.55 -16.34
N LYS A 7 26.51 13.91 -15.60
CA LYS A 7 26.44 14.81 -14.45
C LYS A 7 25.87 16.20 -14.82
N ASP A 8 26.32 16.78 -15.93
CA ASP A 8 25.85 18.10 -16.37
C ASP A 8 24.44 18.09 -16.98
N SER A 9 24.01 16.96 -17.57
CA SER A 9 22.62 16.79 -18.08
C SER A 9 21.57 16.61 -16.96
N LEU A 10 22.01 16.28 -15.75
CA LEU A 10 21.18 16.02 -14.57
C LEU A 10 21.07 17.23 -13.62
N LEU A 11 21.80 18.32 -13.89
CA LEU A 11 21.55 19.62 -13.28
C LEU A 11 20.23 20.16 -13.84
N LEU A 12 19.16 19.94 -13.07
CA LEU A 12 17.76 20.22 -13.43
C LEU A 12 17.56 21.67 -13.88
N LYS A 13 17.56 21.90 -15.20
CA LYS A 13 17.14 23.20 -15.73
C LYS A 13 15.61 23.33 -15.63
N PRO A 14 15.08 24.47 -15.16
CA PRO A 14 13.64 24.68 -15.03
C PRO A 14 12.93 24.58 -16.38
N VAL A 15 11.91 23.73 -16.46
CA VAL A 15 11.11 23.52 -17.68
C VAL A 15 10.22 24.74 -17.93
N THR A 16 10.47 25.46 -19.03
CA THR A 16 9.65 26.61 -19.42
C THR A 16 8.39 26.15 -20.15
N ILE A 17 7.21 26.36 -19.57
CA ILE A 17 5.91 26.04 -20.18
C ILE A 17 5.48 27.22 -21.08
N LYS A 18 5.22 26.97 -22.38
CA LYS A 18 4.73 27.99 -23.34
C LYS A 18 3.23 28.29 -23.15
N LYS A 19 2.83 29.54 -23.39
CA LYS A 19 1.45 30.06 -23.23
C LYS A 19 0.42 29.36 -24.14
N ARG A 20 -0.78 29.15 -23.57
CA ARG A 20 -1.98 28.49 -24.14
C ARG A 20 -2.62 29.30 -25.31
N PRO A 21 -3.01 28.66 -26.43
CA PRO A 21 -3.90 29.26 -27.44
C PRO A 21 -5.36 29.36 -26.95
N GLU A 22 -6.14 30.29 -27.50
CA GLU A 22 -7.57 30.43 -27.21
C GLU A 22 -8.40 29.33 -27.93
N GLY A 23 -9.23 28.60 -27.18
CA GLY A 23 -10.22 27.66 -27.72
C GLY A 23 -10.13 26.21 -27.24
N ASP A 24 -8.94 25.71 -26.86
CA ASP A 24 -8.78 24.35 -26.30
C ASP A 24 -9.02 24.34 -24.78
N SER A 25 -9.62 23.28 -24.24
CA SER A 25 -9.59 23.04 -22.79
C SER A 25 -8.14 22.80 -22.34
N ARG A 26 -7.75 23.27 -21.14
CA ARG A 26 -6.36 23.14 -20.62
C ARG A 26 -5.86 21.68 -20.65
N LYS A 27 -6.77 20.73 -20.39
CA LYS A 27 -6.52 19.27 -20.45
C LYS A 27 -6.17 18.83 -21.88
N GLU A 28 -6.98 19.19 -22.87
CA GLU A 28 -6.74 18.83 -24.28
C GLU A 28 -5.47 19.47 -24.86
N TYR A 29 -5.16 20.72 -24.48
CA TYR A 29 -3.95 21.41 -24.93
C TYR A 29 -2.68 20.75 -24.39
N LEU A 30 -2.63 20.44 -23.08
CA LEU A 30 -1.49 19.74 -22.47
C LEU A 30 -1.30 18.34 -23.10
N ILE A 31 -2.40 17.63 -23.36
CA ILE A 31 -2.37 16.30 -23.98
C ILE A 31 -1.90 16.36 -25.44
N LYS A 32 -2.35 17.35 -26.24
CA LYS A 32 -1.90 17.54 -27.62
C LYS A 32 -0.42 17.93 -27.70
N GLU A 33 0.03 18.87 -26.88
CA GLU A 33 1.44 19.26 -26.82
C GLU A 33 2.33 18.12 -26.32
N GLN A 34 1.87 17.31 -25.36
CA GLN A 34 2.61 16.13 -24.89
C GLN A 34 2.65 15.00 -25.93
N LYS A 35 1.56 14.71 -26.65
CA LYS A 35 1.58 13.78 -27.79
C LYS A 35 2.50 14.25 -28.91
N LYS A 36 2.55 15.56 -29.15
CA LYS A 36 3.44 16.16 -30.13
C LYS A 36 4.91 16.05 -29.71
N ARG A 37 5.21 16.29 -28.43
CA ARG A 37 6.56 16.11 -27.86
C ARG A 37 7.00 14.64 -27.84
N SER A 38 6.11 13.69 -27.55
CA SER A 38 6.45 12.27 -27.65
C SER A 38 6.73 11.84 -29.09
N LEU A 39 5.99 12.38 -30.07
CA LEU A 39 6.25 12.19 -31.51
C LEU A 39 7.53 12.91 -32.01
N GLU A 40 7.90 14.06 -31.43
CA GLU A 40 9.14 14.78 -31.77
C GLU A 40 10.38 14.09 -31.17
N ASN A 41 10.27 13.58 -29.93
CA ASN A 41 11.31 12.80 -29.24
C ASN A 41 11.57 11.43 -29.89
N TYR A 42 10.63 10.93 -30.70
CA TYR A 42 10.75 9.71 -31.51
C TYR A 42 11.95 9.73 -32.47
N SER A 43 12.48 10.92 -32.80
CA SER A 43 13.58 11.10 -33.74
C SER A 43 14.97 11.13 -33.12
N ASN A 44 15.11 11.35 -31.79
CA ASN A 44 16.40 11.73 -31.16
C ASN A 44 16.80 10.96 -29.89
N ALA A 45 16.01 9.99 -29.39
CA ALA A 45 16.37 9.22 -28.20
C ALA A 45 16.81 7.78 -28.55
N GLU A 46 17.94 7.33 -27.98
CA GLU A 46 18.28 5.90 -27.93
C GLU A 46 17.19 5.17 -27.14
N LYS A 47 16.31 4.42 -27.83
CA LYS A 47 15.26 3.63 -27.17
C LYS A 47 15.91 2.61 -26.22
N MET A 48 15.35 2.46 -25.02
CA MET A 48 15.73 1.33 -24.17
C MET A 48 15.42 0.03 -24.91
N SER A 49 16.45 -0.75 -25.21
CA SER A 49 16.32 -2.05 -25.89
C SER A 49 15.82 -3.10 -24.91
N PHE A 50 14.76 -3.84 -25.30
CA PHE A 50 14.22 -4.96 -24.53
C PHE A 50 14.67 -6.27 -25.18
N ASP A 51 15.49 -7.03 -24.45
CA ASP A 51 16.02 -8.32 -24.89
C ASP A 51 15.26 -9.46 -24.18
N VAL A 52 14.37 -10.10 -24.94
CA VAL A 52 13.53 -11.21 -24.46
C VAL A 52 14.37 -12.41 -24.02
N GLU A 53 15.41 -12.77 -24.77
CA GLU A 53 16.24 -13.95 -24.48
C GLU A 53 17.03 -13.73 -23.19
N LYS A 54 17.62 -12.53 -23.04
CA LYS A 54 18.32 -12.15 -21.82
C LYS A 54 17.40 -12.18 -20.60
N THR A 55 16.20 -11.57 -20.68
CA THR A 55 15.23 -11.56 -19.57
C THR A 55 14.81 -12.96 -19.15
N ILE A 56 14.58 -13.87 -20.11
CA ILE A 56 14.25 -15.27 -19.80
C ILE A 56 15.43 -15.97 -19.12
N ASN A 57 16.64 -15.83 -19.67
CA ASN A 57 17.84 -16.49 -19.14
C ASN A 57 18.19 -16.00 -17.72
N GLU A 58 18.13 -14.69 -17.46
CA GLU A 58 18.40 -14.10 -16.14
C GLU A 58 17.41 -14.60 -15.09
N TYR A 59 16.12 -14.72 -15.44
CA TYR A 59 15.10 -15.26 -14.53
C TYR A 59 15.32 -16.75 -14.22
N ILE A 60 15.56 -17.58 -15.26
CA ILE A 60 15.79 -19.03 -15.10
C ILE A 60 17.02 -19.30 -14.23
N LYS A 61 18.09 -18.51 -14.40
CA LYS A 61 19.32 -18.64 -13.62
C LYS A 61 19.26 -17.97 -12.24
N LYS A 62 18.19 -17.24 -11.92
CA LYS A 62 18.03 -16.44 -10.69
C LYS A 62 19.16 -15.40 -10.50
N GLU A 63 19.64 -14.82 -11.60
CA GLU A 63 20.76 -13.88 -11.61
C GLU A 63 20.32 -12.42 -11.36
N ASP A 64 19.06 -12.07 -11.68
CA ASP A 64 18.52 -10.73 -11.45
C ASP A 64 17.94 -10.58 -10.05
N TRP A 65 18.48 -9.64 -9.26
CA TRP A 65 17.94 -9.31 -7.93
C TRP A 65 16.47 -8.87 -7.96
N ARG A 66 15.98 -8.37 -9.11
CA ARG A 66 14.57 -7.98 -9.29
C ARG A 66 13.60 -9.14 -9.13
N THR A 67 14.06 -10.39 -9.19
CA THR A 67 13.24 -11.54 -8.81
C THR A 67 12.79 -11.47 -7.34
N ASN A 68 13.50 -10.71 -6.49
CA ASN A 68 13.16 -10.45 -5.10
C ASN A 68 12.75 -8.97 -4.87
N GLU A 69 12.41 -8.20 -5.91
CA GLU A 69 11.92 -6.81 -5.75
C GLU A 69 10.58 -6.77 -5.00
N ASN A 70 9.76 -7.81 -5.16
CA ASN A 70 8.50 -8.01 -4.46
C ASN A 70 8.50 -9.40 -3.79
N SER A 71 8.53 -9.43 -2.46
CA SER A 71 8.58 -10.67 -1.67
C SER A 71 7.31 -11.53 -1.74
N ASN A 72 6.24 -11.05 -2.39
CA ASN A 72 5.08 -11.86 -2.75
C ASN A 72 5.30 -12.77 -3.97
N THR A 73 6.35 -12.55 -4.76
CA THR A 73 6.66 -13.38 -5.94
C THR A 73 7.45 -14.64 -5.56
N THR A 74 7.22 -15.73 -6.29
CA THR A 74 8.03 -16.96 -6.17
C THR A 74 8.53 -17.42 -7.53
N TYR A 75 9.77 -17.95 -7.54
CA TYR A 75 10.35 -18.56 -8.74
C TYR A 75 9.46 -19.69 -9.24
N SER A 76 8.88 -19.50 -10.42
CA SER A 76 7.93 -20.44 -11.01
C SER A 76 7.76 -20.12 -12.49
N TYR A 77 7.25 -21.08 -13.28
CA TYR A 77 6.92 -20.82 -14.68
C TYR A 77 5.89 -19.68 -14.86
N PRO A 78 4.82 -19.60 -14.05
CA PRO A 78 3.91 -18.47 -14.14
C PRO A 78 4.55 -17.14 -13.71
N GLY A 79 5.51 -17.19 -12.76
CA GLY A 79 6.35 -16.05 -12.38
C GLY A 79 7.26 -15.55 -13.51
N LEU A 80 7.78 -16.45 -14.35
CA LEU A 80 8.54 -16.09 -15.56
C LEU A 80 7.68 -15.29 -16.54
N TYR A 81 6.44 -15.75 -16.80
CA TYR A 81 5.51 -15.01 -17.66
C TYR A 81 5.27 -13.60 -17.12
N LEU A 82 5.01 -13.48 -15.81
CA LEU A 82 4.76 -12.20 -15.15
C LEU A 82 5.96 -11.27 -15.28
N HIS A 83 7.17 -11.79 -15.06
CA HIS A 83 8.40 -11.03 -15.19
C HIS A 83 8.59 -10.54 -16.64
N LEU A 84 8.46 -11.43 -17.63
CA LEU A 84 8.63 -11.08 -19.04
C LEU A 84 7.63 -10.00 -19.50
N ALA A 85 6.34 -10.20 -19.24
CA ALA A 85 5.32 -9.25 -19.64
C ALA A 85 5.43 -7.92 -18.88
N GLY A 86 5.75 -7.98 -17.58
CA GLY A 86 5.96 -6.80 -16.76
C GLY A 86 7.15 -5.96 -17.26
N SER A 87 8.26 -6.60 -17.60
CA SER A 87 9.44 -5.94 -18.18
C SER A 87 9.13 -5.35 -19.56
N ALA A 88 8.40 -6.06 -20.41
CA ALA A 88 7.98 -5.55 -21.71
C ALA A 88 7.08 -4.30 -21.56
N LEU A 89 6.09 -4.35 -20.66
CA LEU A 89 5.18 -3.23 -20.44
C LEU A 89 5.89 -2.03 -19.80
N ALA A 90 6.80 -2.25 -18.85
CA ALA A 90 7.60 -1.19 -18.26
C ALA A 90 8.44 -0.44 -19.31
N ASN A 91 9.07 -1.18 -20.23
CA ASN A 91 9.81 -0.58 -21.35
C ASN A 91 8.89 0.20 -22.29
N TYR A 92 7.72 -0.35 -22.63
CA TYR A 92 6.73 0.36 -23.44
C TYR A 92 6.29 1.67 -22.79
N VAL A 93 5.94 1.65 -21.49
CA VAL A 93 5.50 2.83 -20.75
C VAL A 93 6.59 3.91 -20.73
N LEU A 94 7.85 3.54 -20.44
CA LEU A 94 8.95 4.49 -20.39
C LEU A 94 9.34 5.06 -21.75
N ASN A 95 9.21 4.29 -22.83
CA ASN A 95 9.63 4.74 -24.17
C ASN A 95 8.52 5.43 -24.95
N GLU A 96 7.26 5.02 -24.76
CA GLU A 96 6.14 5.39 -25.65
C GLU A 96 5.08 6.24 -24.95
N ILE A 97 4.94 6.15 -23.62
CA ILE A 97 3.95 6.91 -22.86
C ILE A 97 4.56 8.14 -22.21
N TYR A 98 5.71 7.98 -21.54
CA TYR A 98 6.32 9.07 -20.80
C TYR A 98 7.31 9.90 -21.65
N PRO A 99 7.29 11.23 -21.48
CA PRO A 99 8.37 12.10 -21.95
C PRO A 99 9.74 11.67 -21.38
N SER A 100 10.80 11.96 -22.14
CA SER A 100 12.17 11.56 -21.81
C SER A 100 12.61 12.01 -20.42
N GLU A 101 12.21 13.20 -19.98
CA GLU A 101 12.58 13.76 -18.68
C GLU A 101 12.04 12.91 -17.53
N ILE A 102 10.79 12.42 -17.65
CA ILE A 102 10.17 11.54 -16.65
C ILE A 102 10.85 10.17 -16.66
N SER A 103 11.08 9.62 -17.85
CA SER A 103 11.73 8.31 -18.01
C SER A 103 13.18 8.32 -17.51
N GLN A 104 13.92 9.42 -17.75
CA GLN A 104 15.26 9.63 -17.22
C GLN A 104 15.26 9.84 -15.71
N ALA A 105 14.31 10.58 -15.16
CA ALA A 105 14.18 10.76 -13.71
C ALA A 105 13.94 9.42 -12.99
N HIS A 106 13.10 8.54 -13.55
CA HIS A 106 12.93 7.18 -13.06
C HIS A 106 14.21 6.34 -13.20
N SER A 107 14.78 6.33 -14.42
CA SER A 107 15.89 5.45 -14.77
C SER A 107 17.19 5.80 -14.03
N SER A 108 17.43 7.10 -13.83
CA SER A 108 18.55 7.60 -13.02
C SER A 108 18.34 7.39 -11.52
N GLY A 109 17.09 7.23 -11.05
CA GLY A 109 16.75 7.11 -9.64
C GLY A 109 16.52 8.46 -8.93
N ALA A 110 16.25 9.55 -9.66
CA ALA A 110 15.86 10.83 -9.04
C ALA A 110 14.45 10.76 -8.43
N LEU A 111 13.58 9.95 -9.02
CA LEU A 111 12.28 9.55 -8.48
C LEU A 111 12.01 8.08 -8.81
N HIS A 112 10.96 7.53 -8.23
CA HIS A 112 10.48 6.18 -8.50
C HIS A 112 9.02 6.22 -8.93
N ILE A 113 8.74 5.72 -10.14
CA ILE A 113 7.37 5.50 -10.63
C ILE A 113 7.01 4.06 -10.29
N HIS A 114 6.00 3.87 -9.44
CA HIS A 114 5.60 2.53 -9.01
C HIS A 114 4.85 1.78 -10.10
N ASP A 115 4.99 0.45 -10.08
CA ASP A 115 4.25 -0.49 -10.92
C ASP A 115 4.25 -0.19 -12.43
N LEU A 116 5.42 0.16 -12.97
CA LEU A 116 5.57 0.31 -14.42
C LEU A 116 5.17 -0.95 -15.21
N SER A 117 5.28 -2.13 -14.58
CA SER A 117 4.79 -3.41 -15.13
C SER A 117 3.27 -3.46 -15.34
N HIS A 118 2.54 -2.48 -14.79
CA HIS A 118 1.10 -2.27 -14.92
C HIS A 118 0.80 -0.78 -15.25
N GLY A 119 1.72 -0.09 -15.94
CA GLY A 119 1.69 1.36 -16.10
C GLY A 119 0.48 1.94 -16.85
N ILE A 120 -0.31 1.09 -17.52
CA ILE A 120 -1.50 1.48 -18.29
C ILE A 120 -2.84 1.26 -17.55
N VAL A 121 -2.79 0.76 -16.31
CA VAL A 121 -3.94 0.61 -15.41
C VAL A 121 -3.73 1.38 -14.11
N ALA A 122 -4.79 1.56 -13.32
CA ALA A 122 -4.72 2.22 -12.02
C ALA A 122 -3.92 1.39 -10.98
N TYR A 123 -3.45 2.06 -9.92
CA TYR A 123 -2.64 1.40 -8.90
C TYR A 123 -3.49 0.55 -7.97
N CYS A 124 -4.32 1.15 -7.14
CA CYS A 124 -5.13 0.44 -6.15
C CYS A 124 -6.55 0.98 -6.10
N ALA A 125 -7.46 0.17 -5.57
CA ALA A 125 -8.84 0.56 -5.33
C ALA A 125 -9.38 -0.22 -4.12
N GLY A 126 -10.24 0.43 -3.36
CA GLY A 126 -11.23 -0.33 -2.63
C GLY A 126 -12.57 -0.31 -3.35
N TRP A 127 -13.41 -1.22 -2.90
CA TRP A 127 -14.63 -1.60 -3.58
C TRP A 127 -15.79 -1.59 -2.60
N SER A 128 -16.97 -1.23 -3.09
CA SER A 128 -18.18 -1.32 -2.27
C SER A 128 -18.68 -2.76 -2.25
N LEU A 129 -18.49 -3.44 -1.12
CA LEU A 129 -19.09 -4.76 -0.89
C LEU A 129 -20.62 -4.69 -0.93
N MET A 130 -21.21 -3.56 -0.52
CA MET A 130 -22.64 -3.30 -0.69
C MET A 130 -23.08 -3.33 -2.16
N ASP A 131 -22.30 -2.78 -3.10
CA ASP A 131 -22.60 -2.88 -4.53
C ASP A 131 -22.58 -4.34 -5.00
N LEU A 132 -21.62 -5.14 -4.54
CA LEU A 132 -21.56 -6.56 -4.84
C LEU A 132 -22.78 -7.31 -4.27
N ILE A 133 -23.20 -7.00 -3.04
CA ILE A 133 -24.40 -7.56 -2.41
C ILE A 133 -25.66 -7.20 -3.20
N LYS A 134 -25.81 -5.94 -3.63
CA LYS A 134 -26.99 -5.43 -4.35
C LYS A 134 -27.08 -5.92 -5.80
N LYS A 135 -25.95 -6.02 -6.50
CA LYS A 135 -25.90 -6.30 -7.94
C LYS A 135 -25.60 -7.78 -8.25
N GLY A 136 -24.93 -8.48 -7.34
CA GLY A 136 -24.22 -9.73 -7.65
C GLY A 136 -22.93 -9.48 -8.44
N PHE A 137 -22.24 -10.55 -8.83
CA PHE A 137 -21.00 -10.48 -9.61
C PHE A 137 -21.24 -10.67 -11.12
N GLY A 138 -21.00 -9.66 -11.95
CA GLY A 138 -21.25 -9.71 -13.39
C GLY A 138 -21.28 -8.33 -14.05
N GLY A 139 -22.18 -8.14 -15.00
CA GLY A 139 -22.41 -6.90 -15.74
C GLY A 139 -21.53 -6.72 -16.99
N VAL A 140 -20.73 -7.73 -17.35
CA VAL A 140 -19.84 -7.71 -18.52
C VAL A 140 -20.41 -8.57 -19.64
N GLU A 141 -20.51 -8.00 -20.84
CA GLU A 141 -21.02 -8.69 -22.03
C GLU A 141 -20.19 -9.94 -22.37
N GLY A 142 -20.86 -11.03 -22.73
CA GLY A 142 -20.21 -12.30 -23.05
C GLY A 142 -19.58 -13.04 -21.87
N LYS A 143 -19.77 -12.56 -20.63
CA LYS A 143 -19.31 -13.21 -19.39
C LYS A 143 -20.48 -13.70 -18.54
N ILE A 144 -20.19 -14.63 -17.63
CA ILE A 144 -21.19 -15.17 -16.70
C ILE A 144 -21.66 -14.07 -15.73
N ASN A 145 -22.95 -14.07 -15.41
CA ASN A 145 -23.58 -13.15 -14.48
C ASN A 145 -24.14 -13.90 -13.28
N ALA A 146 -23.65 -13.59 -12.08
CA ALA A 146 -24.20 -14.05 -10.82
C ALA A 146 -25.22 -13.04 -10.29
N LYS A 147 -26.37 -13.54 -9.84
CA LYS A 147 -27.39 -12.73 -9.14
C LYS A 147 -26.90 -12.36 -7.72
N PRO A 148 -27.54 -11.37 -7.06
CA PRO A 148 -27.34 -11.09 -5.64
C PRO A 148 -27.31 -12.38 -4.81
N ALA A 149 -26.26 -12.54 -4.01
CA ALA A 149 -26.09 -13.72 -3.18
C ALA A 149 -27.26 -13.87 -2.20
N LYS A 150 -27.75 -15.10 -2.02
CA LYS A 150 -28.83 -15.43 -1.07
C LYS A 150 -28.33 -16.07 0.22
N HIS A 151 -27.11 -16.57 0.22
CA HIS A 151 -26.49 -17.33 1.29
C HIS A 151 -25.08 -16.82 1.54
N LEU A 152 -24.58 -16.97 2.77
CA LEU A 152 -23.23 -16.53 3.15
C LEU A 152 -22.17 -17.16 2.25
N SER A 153 -22.27 -18.47 1.99
CA SER A 153 -21.37 -19.22 1.12
C SER A 153 -21.30 -18.67 -0.31
N ALA A 154 -22.43 -18.22 -0.85
CA ALA A 154 -22.49 -17.62 -2.17
C ALA A 154 -21.86 -16.22 -2.17
N LEU A 155 -22.04 -15.43 -1.10
CA LEU A 155 -21.44 -14.10 -1.01
C LEU A 155 -19.92 -14.18 -0.86
N THR A 156 -19.41 -15.02 0.05
CA THR A 156 -17.96 -15.19 0.23
C THR A 156 -17.31 -15.74 -1.05
N GLY A 157 -17.96 -16.66 -1.76
CA GLY A 157 -17.53 -17.12 -3.08
C GLY A 157 -17.51 -15.99 -4.13
N GLN A 158 -18.51 -15.11 -4.14
CA GLN A 158 -18.52 -13.94 -5.02
C GLN A 158 -17.41 -12.94 -4.65
N MET A 159 -17.14 -12.71 -3.36
CA MET A 159 -16.04 -11.84 -2.91
C MET A 159 -14.67 -12.33 -3.39
N VAL A 160 -14.38 -13.62 -3.23
CA VAL A 160 -13.14 -14.24 -3.70
C VAL A 160 -12.98 -14.07 -5.21
N ASN A 161 -14.02 -14.40 -5.98
CA ASN A 161 -13.98 -14.25 -7.44
C ASN A 161 -13.85 -12.79 -7.87
N PHE A 162 -14.55 -11.87 -7.20
CA PHE A 162 -14.49 -10.45 -7.47
C PHE A 162 -13.08 -9.90 -7.29
N LEU A 163 -12.49 -10.08 -6.10
CA LEU A 163 -11.13 -9.60 -5.81
C LEU A 163 -10.09 -10.30 -6.70
N GLY A 164 -10.34 -11.58 -7.00
CA GLY A 164 -9.57 -12.38 -7.93
C GLY A 164 -9.53 -11.80 -9.35
N VAL A 165 -10.60 -11.16 -9.80
CA VAL A 165 -10.69 -10.47 -11.10
C VAL A 165 -10.15 -9.04 -11.00
N MET A 166 -10.46 -8.29 -9.94
CA MET A 166 -10.02 -6.88 -9.83
C MET A 166 -8.50 -6.74 -9.77
N GLN A 167 -7.79 -7.67 -9.12
CA GLN A 167 -6.32 -7.67 -9.12
C GLN A 167 -5.69 -7.79 -10.52
N MET A 168 -6.47 -8.19 -11.54
CA MET A 168 -5.99 -8.29 -12.92
C MET A 168 -6.20 -6.99 -13.70
N GLU A 169 -7.09 -6.11 -13.23
CA GLU A 169 -7.36 -4.79 -13.82
C GLU A 169 -6.68 -3.65 -13.04
N PHE A 170 -5.93 -3.97 -11.98
CA PHE A 170 -5.19 -3.03 -11.13
C PHE A 170 -3.80 -3.57 -10.81
N ALA A 171 -2.87 -2.67 -10.47
CA ALA A 171 -1.49 -3.08 -10.18
C ALA A 171 -1.32 -3.66 -8.76
N GLY A 172 -1.93 -2.98 -7.79
CA GLY A 172 -1.73 -3.16 -6.35
C GLY A 172 -2.98 -3.61 -5.62
N ALA A 173 -3.13 -3.13 -4.38
CA ALA A 173 -4.07 -3.69 -3.41
C ALA A 173 -5.55 -3.47 -3.74
N GLN A 174 -6.36 -4.46 -3.35
CA GLN A 174 -7.81 -4.47 -3.47
C GLN A 174 -8.45 -4.55 -2.08
N ALA A 175 -9.37 -3.64 -1.76
CA ALA A 175 -9.94 -3.57 -0.41
C ALA A 175 -11.47 -3.70 -0.36
N PHE A 176 -11.97 -4.31 0.71
CA PHE A 176 -13.37 -4.21 1.13
C PHE A 176 -13.44 -3.62 2.54
N ASN A 177 -14.44 -2.77 2.77
CA ASN A 177 -14.73 -2.19 4.08
C ASN A 177 -15.97 -2.81 4.72
N SER A 178 -16.10 -2.66 6.03
CA SER A 178 -17.24 -3.13 6.82
C SER A 178 -17.55 -4.60 6.59
N VAL A 179 -16.52 -5.45 6.44
CA VAL A 179 -16.72 -6.84 6.03
C VAL A 179 -17.51 -7.62 7.08
N ASP A 180 -17.21 -7.43 8.36
CA ASP A 180 -17.97 -8.03 9.46
C ASP A 180 -19.42 -7.55 9.50
N THR A 181 -19.64 -6.23 9.38
CA THR A 181 -20.98 -5.62 9.35
C THR A 181 -21.81 -6.14 8.16
N LEU A 182 -21.22 -6.22 6.97
CA LEU A 182 -21.94 -6.55 5.73
C LEU A 182 -22.17 -8.06 5.54
N LEU A 183 -21.36 -8.92 6.18
CA LEU A 183 -21.59 -10.36 6.21
C LEU A 183 -22.62 -10.79 7.26
N ALA A 184 -22.74 -10.04 8.37
CA ALA A 184 -23.58 -10.40 9.51
C ALA A 184 -25.07 -10.72 9.17
N PRO A 185 -25.75 -10.01 8.25
CA PRO A 185 -27.13 -10.33 7.91
C PRO A 185 -27.31 -11.70 7.25
N PHE A 186 -26.30 -12.18 6.50
CA PHE A 186 -26.33 -13.48 5.86
C PHE A 186 -26.27 -14.62 6.89
N VAL A 187 -25.51 -14.43 7.96
CA VAL A 187 -25.43 -15.39 9.09
C VAL A 187 -26.82 -15.62 9.69
N ARG A 188 -27.55 -14.54 9.99
CA ARG A 188 -28.91 -14.62 10.55
C ARG A 188 -29.91 -15.19 9.55
N ALA A 189 -29.86 -14.75 8.29
CA ALA A 189 -30.79 -15.19 7.25
C ALA A 189 -30.71 -16.70 7.00
N ASP A 190 -29.50 -17.24 7.01
CA ASP A 190 -29.23 -18.67 6.84
C ASP A 190 -29.39 -19.47 8.14
N LYS A 191 -29.57 -18.80 9.29
CA LYS A 191 -29.65 -19.41 10.64
C LYS A 191 -28.41 -20.27 10.97
N LEU A 192 -27.24 -19.80 10.58
CA LEU A 192 -26.01 -20.57 10.71
C LEU A 192 -25.59 -20.74 12.18
N SER A 193 -25.09 -21.93 12.47
CA SER A 193 -24.29 -22.20 13.66
C SER A 193 -22.90 -21.55 13.55
N TYR A 194 -22.20 -21.44 14.69
CA TYR A 194 -20.83 -20.93 14.70
C TYR A 194 -19.89 -21.76 13.81
N ASP A 195 -20.00 -23.09 13.85
CA ASP A 195 -19.12 -23.98 13.08
C ASP A 195 -19.32 -23.78 11.56
N GLU A 196 -20.55 -23.56 11.11
CA GLU A 196 -20.84 -23.25 9.71
C GLU A 196 -20.28 -21.88 9.29
N VAL A 197 -20.41 -20.86 10.15
CA VAL A 197 -19.80 -19.54 9.91
C VAL A 197 -18.29 -19.67 9.82
N LYS A 198 -17.66 -20.36 10.77
CA LYS A 198 -16.22 -20.62 10.78
C LYS A 198 -15.78 -21.35 9.52
N GLN A 199 -16.53 -22.35 9.07
CA GLN A 199 -16.20 -23.08 7.84
C GLN A 199 -16.21 -22.18 6.59
N PHE A 200 -17.20 -21.29 6.45
CA PHE A 200 -17.26 -20.38 5.30
C PHE A 200 -16.20 -19.29 5.33
N ILE A 201 -15.88 -18.77 6.53
CA ILE A 201 -14.79 -17.81 6.70
C ILE A 201 -13.44 -18.46 6.43
N GLN A 202 -13.21 -19.67 6.94
CA GLN A 202 -12.02 -20.46 6.64
C GLN A 202 -11.86 -20.68 5.13
N GLN A 203 -12.92 -21.14 4.45
CA GLN A 203 -12.89 -21.35 3.00
C GLN A 203 -12.50 -20.06 2.25
N MET A 204 -13.05 -18.91 2.65
CA MET A 204 -12.74 -17.61 2.06
C MET A 204 -11.27 -17.22 2.27
N VAL A 205 -10.76 -17.31 3.49
CA VAL A 205 -9.37 -16.96 3.83
C VAL A 205 -8.39 -17.83 3.06
N PHE A 206 -8.60 -19.15 3.03
CA PHE A 206 -7.74 -20.06 2.26
C PHE A 206 -7.76 -19.71 0.76
N ALA A 207 -8.95 -19.50 0.19
CA ALA A 207 -9.07 -19.17 -1.24
C ALA A 207 -8.35 -17.86 -1.62
N MET A 208 -8.25 -16.90 -0.70
CA MET A 208 -7.54 -15.63 -0.91
C MET A 208 -6.01 -15.75 -0.77
N ASN A 209 -5.49 -16.80 -0.14
CA ASN A 209 -4.05 -17.01 0.01
C ASN A 209 -3.47 -18.00 -1.01
N VAL A 210 -4.32 -18.67 -1.81
CA VAL A 210 -3.86 -19.51 -2.92
C VAL A 210 -3.48 -18.60 -4.11
N PRO A 211 -2.29 -18.77 -4.72
CA PRO A 211 -1.88 -17.96 -5.86
C PRO A 211 -2.87 -18.04 -7.02
N SER A 212 -3.37 -16.89 -7.46
CA SER A 212 -4.27 -16.78 -8.61
C SER A 212 -3.76 -15.84 -9.69
N ARG A 213 -2.96 -14.81 -9.35
CA ARG A 213 -2.38 -13.86 -10.32
C ARG A 213 -1.32 -14.56 -11.16
N TRP A 214 -1.72 -14.94 -12.38
CA TRP A 214 -0.90 -15.72 -13.30
C TRP A 214 -0.22 -16.85 -12.52
N GLY A 215 -0.92 -17.55 -11.62
CA GLY A 215 -0.38 -18.63 -10.79
C GLY A 215 0.87 -18.35 -9.93
N SER A 216 1.29 -17.10 -9.73
CA SER A 216 2.58 -16.77 -9.08
C SER A 216 2.47 -15.93 -7.80
N GLN A 217 1.35 -15.26 -7.58
CA GLN A 217 1.08 -14.47 -6.38
C GLN A 217 -0.39 -14.58 -5.96
N PRO A 218 -0.69 -14.61 -4.64
CA PRO A 218 -2.03 -14.35 -4.16
C PRO A 218 -2.40 -12.86 -4.33
N PRO A 219 -3.70 -12.53 -4.43
CA PRO A 219 -4.17 -11.15 -4.48
C PRO A 219 -3.77 -10.38 -3.23
N PHE A 220 -3.28 -9.15 -3.40
CA PHE A 220 -3.03 -8.25 -2.28
C PHE A 220 -4.36 -7.68 -1.79
N ILE A 221 -4.91 -8.24 -0.72
CA ILE A 221 -6.25 -7.92 -0.23
C ILE A 221 -6.18 -7.30 1.17
N ASN A 222 -6.98 -6.26 1.41
CA ASN A 222 -7.19 -5.68 2.73
C ASN A 222 -8.66 -5.69 3.11
N PHE A 223 -8.97 -6.09 4.35
CA PHE A 223 -10.30 -6.00 4.92
C PHE A 223 -10.32 -5.03 6.09
N THR A 224 -11.26 -4.10 6.07
CA THR A 224 -11.60 -3.27 7.23
C THR A 224 -12.77 -3.92 7.98
N LEU A 225 -12.60 -4.09 9.27
CA LEU A 225 -13.55 -4.69 10.20
C LEU A 225 -13.94 -3.65 11.24
N ASP A 226 -15.25 -3.40 11.38
CA ASP A 226 -15.77 -2.31 12.18
C ASP A 226 -15.77 -2.62 13.69
N TRP A 227 -15.76 -3.90 14.07
CA TRP A 227 -15.90 -4.42 15.45
C TRP A 227 -17.30 -4.20 16.04
N THR A 228 -17.79 -2.96 15.97
CA THR A 228 -19.15 -2.56 16.36
C THR A 228 -19.88 -1.98 15.15
N VAL A 229 -21.21 -2.18 15.07
CA VAL A 229 -21.99 -1.59 13.97
C VAL A 229 -21.73 -0.08 13.91
N PRO A 230 -21.18 0.44 12.80
CA PRO A 230 -20.84 1.85 12.72
C PRO A 230 -22.10 2.71 12.55
N ASP A 231 -22.07 3.93 13.08
CA ASP A 231 -23.23 4.83 13.13
C ASP A 231 -23.82 5.14 11.76
N ASP A 232 -22.99 5.20 10.72
CA ASP A 232 -23.40 5.47 9.34
C ASP A 232 -24.08 4.28 8.66
N LEU A 233 -23.91 3.04 9.16
CA LEU A 233 -24.63 1.85 8.67
C LEU A 233 -25.78 1.44 9.58
N LYS A 234 -25.79 1.88 10.84
CA LYS A 234 -26.74 1.41 11.87
C LYS A 234 -28.20 1.41 11.42
N ASN A 235 -28.64 2.47 10.73
CA ASN A 235 -30.03 2.62 10.27
C ASN A 235 -30.22 2.21 8.80
N GLU A 236 -29.17 1.79 8.11
CA GLU A 236 -29.23 1.40 6.70
C GLU A 236 -29.87 0.01 6.56
N PRO A 237 -30.64 -0.24 5.48
CA PRO A 237 -31.28 -1.52 5.26
C PRO A 237 -30.24 -2.62 4.97
N ALA A 238 -30.33 -3.69 5.73
CA ALA A 238 -29.59 -4.93 5.49
C ALA A 238 -30.22 -5.70 4.33
N ILE A 239 -29.39 -6.14 3.38
CA ILE A 239 -29.86 -6.76 2.12
C ILE A 239 -29.31 -8.17 1.98
N VAL A 240 -30.19 -9.15 1.77
CA VAL A 240 -29.85 -10.54 1.44
C VAL A 240 -30.70 -11.01 0.28
N GLY A 241 -30.07 -11.61 -0.74
CA GLY A 241 -30.79 -12.12 -1.92
C GLY A 241 -31.52 -11.05 -2.73
N GLY A 242 -31.07 -9.80 -2.64
CA GLY A 242 -31.71 -8.64 -3.26
C GLY A 242 -32.97 -8.15 -2.53
N LYS A 243 -33.20 -8.55 -1.28
CA LYS A 243 -34.33 -8.11 -0.45
C LYS A 243 -33.83 -7.48 0.85
N GLU A 244 -34.52 -6.44 1.30
CA GLU A 244 -34.30 -5.85 2.62
C GLU A 244 -34.84 -6.80 3.70
N ILE A 245 -34.05 -7.04 4.74
CA ILE A 245 -34.38 -7.99 5.83
C ILE A 245 -34.28 -7.38 7.23
N GLY A 246 -34.05 -6.07 7.34
CA GLY A 246 -33.90 -5.33 8.61
C GLY A 246 -32.91 -4.17 8.44
N VAL A 247 -32.35 -3.68 9.54
CA VAL A 247 -31.28 -2.65 9.54
C VAL A 247 -30.00 -3.18 10.18
N TYR A 248 -28.82 -2.72 9.77
CA TYR A 248 -27.54 -3.28 10.26
C TYR A 248 -27.35 -3.15 11.79
N GLY A 249 -27.97 -2.15 12.43
CA GLY A 249 -27.95 -1.96 13.88
C GLY A 249 -28.41 -3.19 14.68
N ASP A 250 -29.20 -4.07 14.09
CA ASP A 250 -29.73 -5.26 14.76
C ASP A 250 -28.77 -6.46 14.76
N TYR A 251 -27.59 -6.39 14.11
CA TYR A 251 -26.76 -7.55 13.77
C TYR A 251 -25.43 -7.68 14.53
N GLN A 252 -25.25 -6.97 15.66
CA GLN A 252 -24.01 -7.03 16.46
C GLN A 252 -23.64 -8.45 16.89
N LYS A 253 -24.64 -9.29 17.22
CA LYS A 253 -24.39 -10.68 17.64
C LYS A 253 -23.74 -11.49 16.50
N GLU A 254 -24.23 -11.35 15.28
CA GLU A 254 -23.69 -12.02 14.11
C GLU A 254 -22.33 -11.43 13.69
N MET A 255 -22.13 -10.11 13.86
CA MET A 255 -20.80 -9.50 13.69
C MET A 255 -19.77 -10.10 14.65
N ASN A 256 -20.12 -10.28 15.93
CA ASN A 256 -19.24 -10.94 16.90
C ASN A 256 -18.90 -12.37 16.47
N MET A 257 -19.86 -13.10 15.91
CA MET A 257 -19.66 -14.44 15.37
C MET A 257 -18.69 -14.46 14.19
N VAL A 258 -18.85 -13.53 13.23
CA VAL A 258 -17.95 -13.38 12.08
C VAL A 258 -16.54 -13.00 12.52
N ASN A 259 -16.40 -12.05 13.44
CA ASN A 259 -15.11 -11.62 13.98
C ASN A 259 -14.40 -12.77 14.70
N LYS A 260 -15.12 -13.53 15.54
CA LYS A 260 -14.56 -14.70 16.21
C LYS A 260 -14.08 -15.75 15.22
N ALA A 261 -14.91 -16.11 14.24
CA ALA A 261 -14.56 -17.06 13.18
C ALA A 261 -13.31 -16.63 12.38
N PHE A 262 -13.25 -15.34 12.03
CA PHE A 262 -12.13 -14.78 11.28
C PHE A 262 -10.83 -14.78 12.10
N LEU A 263 -10.86 -14.29 13.34
CA LEU A 263 -9.69 -14.25 14.21
C LEU A 263 -9.17 -15.66 14.55
N GLU A 264 -10.05 -16.62 14.86
CA GLU A 264 -9.64 -18.01 15.10
C GLU A 264 -8.97 -18.62 13.85
N THR A 265 -9.55 -18.41 12.67
CA THR A 265 -8.96 -18.87 11.40
C THR A 265 -7.57 -18.28 11.19
N MET A 266 -7.40 -16.96 11.41
CA MET A 266 -6.10 -16.30 11.24
C MET A 266 -5.07 -16.76 12.29
N LEU A 267 -5.52 -17.08 13.51
CA LEU A 267 -4.67 -17.55 14.61
C LEU A 267 -4.23 -19.02 14.43
N GLU A 268 -5.07 -19.86 13.83
CA GLU A 268 -4.77 -21.26 13.51
C GLU A 268 -3.64 -21.36 12.46
N GLY A 269 -3.70 -20.52 11.43
CA GLY A 269 -2.73 -20.55 10.32
C GLY A 269 -2.99 -21.68 9.32
N ASP A 270 -2.02 -21.91 8.42
CA ASP A 270 -2.08 -23.02 7.46
C ASP A 270 -1.80 -24.38 8.13
N ALA A 271 -1.83 -25.47 7.35
CA ALA A 271 -1.58 -26.82 7.85
C ALA A 271 -0.20 -27.02 8.53
N ASN A 272 0.76 -26.11 8.30
CA ASN A 272 2.08 -26.10 8.92
C ASN A 272 2.23 -24.99 9.97
N GLY A 273 1.14 -24.31 10.33
CA GLY A 273 1.14 -23.19 11.27
C GLY A 273 1.73 -21.89 10.68
N ARG A 274 1.82 -21.75 9.36
CA ARG A 274 2.19 -20.48 8.72
C ARG A 274 1.06 -19.47 8.87
N ILE A 275 1.45 -18.21 9.01
CA ILE A 275 0.52 -17.08 8.96
C ILE A 275 -0.12 -16.96 7.57
N PHE A 276 -1.40 -16.58 7.53
CA PHE A 276 -2.03 -16.07 6.30
C PHE A 276 -1.61 -14.63 6.05
N SER A 277 -1.02 -14.36 4.88
CA SER A 277 -0.62 -12.99 4.51
C SER A 277 -1.82 -12.12 4.13
N PHE A 278 -2.89 -12.72 3.63
CA PHE A 278 -4.09 -12.03 3.15
C PHE A 278 -5.38 -12.66 3.71
N PRO A 279 -6.52 -11.96 3.70
CA PRO A 279 -6.58 -10.50 3.63
C PRO A 279 -5.84 -9.89 4.83
N ILE A 280 -5.21 -8.74 4.66
CA ILE A 280 -4.63 -7.97 5.76
C ILE A 280 -5.81 -7.35 6.53
N PRO A 281 -6.06 -7.77 7.79
CA PRO A 281 -7.17 -7.24 8.55
C PRO A 281 -6.79 -5.91 9.20
N THR A 282 -7.71 -4.95 9.18
CA THR A 282 -7.63 -3.68 9.87
C THR A 282 -8.85 -3.53 10.78
N TYR A 283 -8.61 -3.30 12.07
CA TYR A 283 -9.67 -3.03 13.03
C TYR A 283 -9.68 -1.57 13.47
N ASN A 284 -10.89 -1.01 13.51
CA ASN A 284 -11.13 0.34 13.98
C ASN A 284 -11.18 0.36 15.52
N ILE A 285 -10.27 1.11 16.14
CA ILE A 285 -10.26 1.32 17.60
C ILE A 285 -10.86 2.69 17.88
N THR A 286 -12.12 2.68 18.30
CA THR A 286 -12.91 3.87 18.64
C THR A 286 -12.86 4.17 20.12
N LYS A 287 -13.45 5.31 20.53
CA LYS A 287 -13.55 5.68 21.96
C LYS A 287 -14.47 4.73 22.72
N GLU A 288 -15.43 4.14 22.03
CA GLU A 288 -16.43 3.20 22.52
C GLU A 288 -15.96 1.74 22.45
N PHE A 289 -14.73 1.48 22.00
CA PHE A 289 -14.19 0.12 21.92
C PHE A 289 -14.19 -0.55 23.29
N ASP A 290 -14.96 -1.63 23.41
CA ASP A 290 -15.06 -2.42 24.64
C ASP A 290 -13.82 -3.30 24.80
N TRP A 291 -12.87 -2.85 25.61
CA TRP A 291 -11.61 -3.55 25.92
C TRP A 291 -11.78 -4.83 26.75
N GLU A 292 -12.98 -5.07 27.28
CA GLU A 292 -13.30 -6.29 28.05
C GLU A 292 -14.35 -7.14 27.32
N GLY A 293 -14.61 -6.85 26.03
CA GLY A 293 -15.55 -7.60 25.20
C GLY A 293 -15.09 -9.04 24.90
N GLU A 294 -16.05 -9.92 24.60
CA GLU A 294 -15.86 -11.38 24.46
C GLU A 294 -14.70 -11.79 23.53
N ASN A 295 -14.49 -11.05 22.42
CA ASN A 295 -13.48 -11.38 21.41
C ASN A 295 -12.14 -10.64 21.59
N VAL A 296 -12.01 -9.75 22.59
CA VAL A 296 -10.80 -8.92 22.74
C VAL A 296 -9.58 -9.77 23.05
N ASP A 297 -9.71 -10.76 23.95
CA ASP A 297 -8.60 -11.63 24.30
C ASP A 297 -8.10 -12.42 23.07
N LEU A 298 -9.03 -12.87 22.22
CA LEU A 298 -8.70 -13.53 20.96
C LEU A 298 -7.99 -12.57 19.98
N LEU A 299 -8.45 -11.32 19.88
CA LEU A 299 -7.81 -10.28 19.06
C LEU A 299 -6.37 -10.01 19.53
N MET A 300 -6.16 -9.89 20.84
CA MET A 300 -4.84 -9.66 21.43
C MET A 300 -3.93 -10.87 21.27
N GLU A 301 -4.45 -12.09 21.37
CA GLU A 301 -3.71 -13.33 21.14
C GLU A 301 -3.27 -13.48 19.68
N ALA A 302 -4.15 -13.18 18.72
CA ALA A 302 -3.79 -13.12 17.29
C ALA A 302 -2.71 -12.05 17.01
N THR A 303 -2.81 -10.91 17.70
CA THR A 303 -1.83 -9.83 17.58
C THR A 303 -0.49 -10.24 18.17
N ALA A 304 -0.48 -10.88 19.34
CA ALA A 304 0.74 -11.34 19.99
C ALA A 304 1.44 -12.44 19.17
N LYS A 305 0.69 -13.42 18.65
CA LYS A 305 1.27 -14.56 17.92
C LYS A 305 1.77 -14.17 16.53
N TYR A 306 0.96 -13.43 15.77
CA TYR A 306 1.19 -13.19 14.34
C TYR A 306 1.24 -11.71 13.96
N GLY A 307 1.10 -10.78 14.90
CA GLY A 307 1.08 -9.35 14.61
C GLY A 307 -0.08 -8.90 13.73
N LEU A 308 -1.19 -9.64 13.73
CA LEU A 308 -2.43 -9.26 13.07
C LEU A 308 -3.46 -8.90 14.14
N PRO A 309 -4.22 -7.81 13.97
CA PRO A 309 -4.40 -7.01 12.76
C PRO A 309 -3.54 -5.74 12.70
N TYR A 310 -3.82 -4.92 11.70
CA TYR A 310 -3.60 -3.47 11.78
C TYR A 310 -4.61 -2.85 12.73
N PHE A 311 -4.17 -1.89 13.53
CA PHE A 311 -5.04 -1.08 14.36
C PHE A 311 -5.13 0.33 13.80
N GLN A 312 -6.35 0.80 13.60
CA GLN A 312 -6.62 2.17 13.19
C GLN A 312 -7.13 2.97 14.39
N ASN A 313 -6.46 4.10 14.66
CA ASN A 313 -6.71 4.90 15.85
C ASN A 313 -7.74 6.00 15.58
N PHE A 314 -8.90 5.89 16.23
CA PHE A 314 -9.93 6.93 16.30
C PHE A 314 -10.07 7.53 17.70
N ILE A 315 -9.30 7.07 18.69
CA ILE A 315 -9.38 7.54 20.08
C ILE A 315 -8.86 8.99 20.20
N SER A 316 -7.62 9.21 19.78
CA SER A 316 -6.94 10.51 19.81
C SER A 316 -7.02 11.28 18.49
N SER A 317 -7.78 10.75 17.52
CA SER A 317 -8.02 11.40 16.23
C SER A 317 -9.22 12.35 16.29
N SER A 318 -9.22 13.35 15.40
CA SER A 318 -10.39 14.19 15.14
C SER A 318 -11.35 13.61 14.09
N LEU A 319 -11.01 12.45 13.51
CA LEU A 319 -11.79 11.78 12.47
C LEU A 319 -12.76 10.76 13.07
N ASN A 320 -13.92 10.56 12.44
CA ASN A 320 -14.82 9.45 12.78
C ASN A 320 -14.58 8.25 11.85
N PRO A 321 -14.95 7.01 12.27
CA PRO A 321 -14.84 5.83 11.42
C PRO A 321 -15.56 5.95 10.07
N GLY A 322 -16.74 6.57 10.04
CA GLY A 322 -17.47 6.84 8.79
C GLY A 322 -16.76 7.83 7.85
N ASP A 323 -15.83 8.65 8.38
CA ASP A 323 -15.07 9.62 7.60
C ASP A 323 -13.85 8.99 6.90
N VAL A 324 -13.44 7.80 7.33
CA VAL A 324 -12.23 7.12 6.86
C VAL A 324 -12.56 5.67 6.50
N ARG A 325 -12.72 5.41 5.20
CA ARG A 325 -12.79 4.06 4.67
C ARG A 325 -11.39 3.65 4.21
N SER A 326 -10.83 2.62 4.84
CA SER A 326 -9.41 2.27 4.77
C SER A 326 -9.08 1.48 3.52
N MET A 327 -8.52 2.15 2.52
CA MET A 327 -8.22 1.55 1.21
C MET A 327 -6.73 1.21 1.09
N CYS A 328 -6.31 0.09 1.70
CA CYS A 328 -4.92 -0.41 1.79
C CYS A 328 -3.92 0.48 2.55
N CYS A 329 -4.07 1.78 2.45
CA CYS A 329 -3.27 2.85 2.99
C CYS A 329 -4.29 3.90 3.44
N ARG A 330 -4.28 4.31 4.72
CA ARG A 330 -5.19 5.36 5.27
C ARG A 330 -5.44 6.43 4.23
N LEU A 331 -6.68 6.78 3.93
CA LEU A 331 -6.99 7.92 3.07
C LEU A 331 -7.69 8.96 3.94
N GLN A 332 -7.00 10.06 4.26
CA GLN A 332 -7.62 11.18 4.94
C GLN A 332 -8.34 12.02 3.88
N LEU A 333 -9.58 11.64 3.61
CA LEU A 333 -10.47 12.35 2.70
C LEU A 333 -11.06 13.56 3.44
N ASP A 334 -10.89 14.79 2.93
CA ASP A 334 -11.85 15.84 3.29
C ASP A 334 -13.15 15.54 2.54
N LEU A 335 -14.10 14.92 3.23
CA LEU A 335 -15.40 14.56 2.68
C LEU A 335 -16.15 15.76 2.07
N ARG A 336 -15.82 17.01 2.43
CA ARG A 336 -16.41 18.20 1.82
C ARG A 336 -16.02 18.34 0.34
N GLU A 337 -14.80 17.97 -0.03
CA GLU A 337 -14.34 18.01 -1.43
C GLU A 337 -15.03 16.93 -2.28
N LEU A 338 -15.27 15.75 -1.70
CA LEU A 338 -16.05 14.67 -2.34
C LEU A 338 -17.54 15.02 -2.49
N LYS A 339 -18.15 15.63 -1.45
CA LYS A 339 -19.55 16.11 -1.49
C LYS A 339 -19.79 17.10 -2.62
N ASN A 340 -18.84 17.99 -2.89
CA ASN A 340 -18.95 18.98 -3.97
C ASN A 340 -18.89 18.38 -5.39
N ARG A 341 -18.49 17.10 -5.54
CA ARG A 341 -18.37 16.42 -6.84
C ARG A 341 -19.55 15.49 -7.18
N GLY A 342 -20.67 15.60 -6.45
CA GLY A 342 -21.96 15.06 -6.88
C GLY A 342 -22.21 13.57 -6.63
N GLY A 343 -21.38 12.91 -5.81
CA GLY A 343 -21.68 11.58 -5.30
C GLY A 343 -22.46 11.68 -3.98
N GLY A 344 -23.57 10.95 -3.85
CA GLY A 344 -24.20 10.73 -2.56
C GLY A 344 -23.18 10.21 -1.53
N LEU A 345 -23.43 10.48 -0.24
CA LEU A 345 -22.55 10.07 0.87
C LEU A 345 -22.27 8.56 0.87
N PHE A 346 -23.23 7.78 0.35
CA PHE A 346 -23.21 6.33 0.37
C PHE A 346 -22.49 5.74 -0.85
N GLY A 347 -21.43 4.98 -0.58
CA GLY A 347 -20.69 4.18 -1.56
C GLY A 347 -19.61 4.92 -2.36
N SER A 348 -19.51 6.25 -2.24
CA SER A 348 -18.44 7.04 -2.87
C SER A 348 -17.10 6.90 -2.13
N ALA A 349 -17.14 6.79 -0.79
CA ALA A 349 -15.96 6.53 0.05
C ALA A 349 -15.34 5.15 -0.24
N ASP A 350 -16.17 4.13 -0.51
CA ASP A 350 -15.76 2.78 -0.87
C ASP A 350 -15.25 2.64 -2.32
N LYS A 351 -15.25 3.71 -3.11
CA LYS A 351 -14.85 3.73 -4.52
C LYS A 351 -13.67 4.66 -4.75
N THR A 352 -12.74 4.63 -3.82
CA THR A 352 -11.53 5.46 -3.78
C THR A 352 -10.30 4.58 -3.88
N GLY A 353 -9.19 5.19 -4.24
CA GLY A 353 -7.94 4.50 -4.53
C GLY A 353 -6.92 5.48 -5.08
N SER A 354 -5.90 4.97 -5.77
CA SER A 354 -4.89 5.79 -6.42
C SER A 354 -4.72 5.39 -7.88
N ILE A 355 -4.63 6.38 -8.76
CA ILE A 355 -4.26 6.19 -10.16
C ILE A 355 -2.82 5.69 -10.27
N GLY A 356 -1.94 6.17 -9.39
CA GLY A 356 -0.52 5.88 -9.43
C GLY A 356 0.22 6.55 -8.28
N VAL A 357 1.37 5.98 -7.97
CA VAL A 357 2.29 6.49 -6.95
C VAL A 357 3.61 6.87 -7.62
N VAL A 358 4.12 8.05 -7.27
CA VAL A 358 5.49 8.47 -7.57
C VAL A 358 6.20 8.86 -6.28
N THR A 359 7.31 8.20 -5.96
CA THR A 359 8.11 8.49 -4.76
C THR A 359 9.30 9.35 -5.10
N ILE A 360 9.49 10.43 -4.37
CA ILE A 360 10.63 11.33 -4.50
C ILE A 360 11.81 10.80 -3.68
N ASN A 361 13.00 10.74 -4.28
CA ASN A 361 14.24 10.35 -3.63
C ASN A 361 14.84 11.54 -2.87
N LEU A 362 14.43 11.73 -1.61
CA LEU A 362 14.92 12.84 -0.78
C LEU A 362 16.44 12.78 -0.51
N PRO A 363 17.08 11.61 -0.27
CA PRO A 363 18.53 11.52 -0.09
C PRO A 363 19.33 12.22 -1.18
N ARG A 364 18.95 12.02 -2.45
CA ARG A 364 19.59 12.70 -3.57
C ARG A 364 19.41 14.21 -3.51
N ILE A 365 18.21 14.70 -3.17
CA ILE A 365 17.95 16.14 -3.01
C ILE A 365 18.82 16.71 -1.89
N GLY A 366 18.91 16.01 -0.75
CA GLY A 366 19.75 16.41 0.38
C GLY A 366 21.23 16.50 0.00
N TYR A 367 21.72 15.55 -0.79
CA TYR A 367 23.12 15.52 -1.24
C TYR A 367 23.49 16.64 -2.23
N ILE A 368 22.60 16.96 -3.17
CA ILE A 368 22.91 17.96 -4.22
C ILE A 368 22.67 19.41 -3.77
N SER A 369 21.96 19.63 -2.67
CA SER A 369 21.56 20.97 -2.21
C SER A 369 22.54 21.54 -1.20
N LYS A 370 22.93 22.81 -1.35
CA LYS A 370 23.84 23.51 -0.44
C LYS A 370 23.13 24.50 0.47
N THR A 371 21.99 25.00 0.04
CA THR A 371 21.14 25.90 0.83
C THR A 371 19.74 25.34 0.97
N LYS A 372 18.99 25.89 1.91
CA LYS A 372 17.60 25.52 2.15
C LYS A 372 16.72 25.88 0.96
N GLU A 373 17.00 27.01 0.31
CA GLU A 373 16.31 27.46 -0.90
C GLU A 373 16.53 26.45 -2.03
N GLU A 374 17.78 26.03 -2.29
CA GLU A 374 18.09 25.00 -3.28
C GLU A 374 17.39 23.67 -2.97
N TYR A 375 17.32 23.27 -1.70
CA TYR A 375 16.63 22.05 -1.27
C TYR A 375 15.16 22.07 -1.70
N PHE A 376 14.44 23.15 -1.39
CA PHE A 376 13.02 23.28 -1.73
C PHE A 376 12.78 23.46 -3.23
N GLU A 377 13.67 24.14 -3.95
CA GLU A 377 13.60 24.24 -5.41
C GLU A 377 13.77 22.86 -6.08
N ASN A 378 14.75 22.08 -5.64
CA ASN A 378 15.00 20.72 -6.14
C ASN A 378 13.82 19.78 -5.82
N LEU A 379 13.29 19.85 -4.60
CA LEU A 379 12.10 19.11 -4.19
C LEU A 379 10.89 19.46 -5.06
N LYS A 380 10.63 20.76 -5.27
CA LYS A 380 9.52 21.23 -6.09
C LYS A 380 9.65 20.79 -7.54
N SER A 381 10.84 20.84 -8.11
CA SER A 381 11.13 20.34 -9.46
C SER A 381 10.78 18.86 -9.61
N MET A 382 11.15 18.03 -8.63
CA MET A 382 10.78 16.61 -8.61
C MET A 382 9.27 16.38 -8.43
N MET A 383 8.62 17.17 -7.58
CA MET A 383 7.17 17.12 -7.42
C MET A 383 6.42 17.53 -8.70
N ASP A 384 6.92 18.51 -9.46
CA ASP A 384 6.33 18.94 -10.72
C ASP A 384 6.43 17.85 -11.81
N LEU A 385 7.56 17.14 -11.86
CA LEU A 385 7.73 15.96 -12.71
C LEU A 385 6.81 14.81 -12.29
N ALA A 386 6.70 14.53 -10.99
CA ALA A 386 5.79 13.53 -10.45
C ALA A 386 4.33 13.85 -10.79
N LYS A 387 3.89 15.10 -10.59
CA LYS A 387 2.57 15.59 -11.01
C LYS A 387 2.33 15.32 -12.49
N THR A 388 3.27 15.72 -13.35
CA THR A 388 3.16 15.55 -14.80
C THR A 388 3.03 14.07 -15.18
N SER A 389 3.83 13.19 -14.56
CA SER A 389 3.74 11.74 -14.75
C SER A 389 2.38 11.16 -14.33
N LEU A 390 1.83 11.62 -13.21
CA LEU A 390 0.55 11.16 -12.69
C LEU A 390 -0.63 11.62 -13.54
N GLU A 391 -0.60 12.85 -14.04
CA GLU A 391 -1.62 13.37 -14.98
C GLU A 391 -1.62 12.61 -16.32
N ILE A 392 -0.43 12.28 -16.85
CA ILE A 392 -0.29 11.42 -18.03
C ILE A 392 -0.90 10.05 -17.75
N LYS A 393 -0.54 9.42 -16.62
CA LYS A 393 -1.08 8.11 -16.23
C LYS A 393 -2.60 8.15 -16.13
N ARG A 394 -3.17 9.17 -15.48
CA ARG A 394 -4.62 9.35 -15.36
C ARG A 394 -5.30 9.37 -16.71
N TYR A 395 -4.78 10.14 -17.66
CA TYR A 395 -5.32 10.19 -19.02
C TYR A 395 -5.31 8.81 -19.69
N VAL A 396 -4.18 8.10 -19.66
CA VAL A 396 -4.05 6.76 -20.27
C VAL A 396 -5.05 5.77 -19.66
N VAL A 397 -5.15 5.76 -18.33
CA VAL A 397 -6.06 4.87 -17.60
C VAL A 397 -7.53 5.20 -17.91
N GLU A 398 -7.91 6.48 -17.92
CA GLU A 398 -9.26 6.93 -18.31
C GLU A 398 -9.58 6.56 -19.76
N GLU A 399 -8.62 6.72 -20.69
CA GLU A 399 -8.78 6.34 -22.09
C GLU A 399 -9.00 4.83 -22.22
N ASN A 400 -8.20 4.02 -21.52
CA ASN A 400 -8.34 2.56 -21.50
C ASN A 400 -9.68 2.11 -20.91
N LEU A 401 -10.17 2.77 -19.87
CA LEU A 401 -11.51 2.52 -19.31
C LEU A 401 -12.59 2.84 -20.35
N SER A 402 -12.47 3.97 -21.06
CA SER A 402 -13.45 4.39 -22.07
C SER A 402 -13.53 3.40 -23.24
N LYS A 403 -12.38 2.87 -23.67
CA LYS A 403 -12.22 1.83 -24.70
C LYS A 403 -12.57 0.42 -24.22
N ASN A 404 -13.09 0.28 -23.00
CA ASN A 404 -13.54 -0.98 -22.44
C ASN A 404 -12.42 -2.00 -22.19
N LEU A 405 -11.17 -1.57 -21.98
CA LEU A 405 -10.06 -2.48 -21.64
C LEU A 405 -10.23 -3.11 -20.24
N MET A 406 -10.75 -2.32 -19.29
CA MET A 406 -10.99 -2.72 -17.90
C MET A 406 -12.51 -2.87 -17.67
N HIS A 407 -13.03 -4.03 -18.06
CA HIS A 407 -14.47 -4.27 -18.20
C HIS A 407 -15.18 -4.22 -16.85
N TYR A 408 -14.64 -4.92 -15.86
CA TYR A 408 -15.27 -5.02 -14.56
C TYR A 408 -15.11 -3.73 -13.77
N THR A 409 -13.95 -3.08 -13.88
CA THR A 409 -13.73 -1.74 -13.33
C THR A 409 -14.78 -0.76 -13.85
N LYS A 410 -15.10 -0.79 -15.14
CA LYS A 410 -16.16 0.06 -15.71
C LYS A 410 -17.54 -0.22 -15.11
N VAL A 411 -17.87 -1.47 -14.81
CA VAL A 411 -19.16 -1.85 -14.20
C VAL A 411 -19.26 -1.41 -12.73
N TYR A 412 -18.23 -1.67 -11.94
CA TYR A 412 -18.30 -1.49 -10.48
C TYR A 412 -17.81 -0.13 -10.01
N LEU A 413 -16.79 0.44 -10.67
CA LEU A 413 -16.22 1.74 -10.35
C LEU A 413 -16.77 2.85 -11.26
N GLY A 414 -16.85 2.61 -12.57
CA GLY A 414 -17.42 3.54 -13.55
C GLY A 414 -16.50 4.69 -13.96
N HIS A 415 -15.82 5.33 -13.00
CA HIS A 415 -14.91 6.45 -13.25
C HIS A 415 -13.82 6.57 -12.17
N PHE A 416 -12.73 7.30 -12.47
CA PHE A 416 -11.62 7.52 -11.53
C PHE A 416 -11.64 8.89 -10.82
N ASN A 417 -12.77 9.59 -10.80
CA ASN A 417 -12.89 10.95 -10.20
C ASN A 417 -12.53 11.00 -8.70
N ASN A 418 -12.67 9.87 -8.00
CA ASN A 418 -12.38 9.74 -6.57
C ASN A 418 -11.02 9.08 -6.30
N HIS A 419 -10.21 8.84 -7.34
CA HIS A 419 -8.87 8.29 -7.20
C HIS A 419 -7.82 9.39 -7.14
N PHE A 420 -6.88 9.23 -6.23
CA PHE A 420 -5.82 10.17 -5.96
C PHE A 420 -4.65 10.00 -6.95
N SER A 421 -3.93 11.10 -7.15
CA SER A 421 -2.59 11.13 -7.72
C SER A 421 -1.62 11.20 -6.54
N THR A 422 -0.89 10.11 -6.28
CA THR A 422 -0.12 9.97 -5.03
C THR A 422 1.34 10.33 -5.23
N ILE A 423 1.83 11.28 -4.42
CA ILE A 423 3.24 11.60 -4.32
C ILE A 423 3.72 11.14 -2.94
N GLY A 424 4.73 10.28 -2.93
CA GLY A 424 5.34 9.78 -1.70
C GLY A 424 6.79 10.18 -1.55
N ILE A 425 7.39 9.84 -0.42
CA ILE A 425 8.80 10.11 -0.13
C ILE A 425 9.51 8.90 0.44
N ILE A 426 10.84 8.94 0.38
CA ILE A 426 11.72 7.96 0.99
C ILE A 426 13.00 8.63 1.48
N GLY A 427 13.59 8.08 2.54
CA GLY A 427 14.94 8.41 2.97
C GLY A 427 15.08 9.79 3.60
N MET A 428 14.09 10.26 4.37
CA MET A 428 14.22 11.55 5.05
C MET A 428 15.45 11.57 5.98
N HIS A 429 15.71 10.50 6.72
CA HIS A 429 16.89 10.42 7.59
C HIS A 429 18.19 10.65 6.81
N GLU A 430 18.39 9.93 5.70
CA GLU A 430 19.59 10.07 4.88
C GLU A 430 19.62 11.40 4.12
N SER A 431 18.46 11.95 3.75
CA SER A 431 18.37 13.31 3.21
C SER A 431 18.92 14.35 4.18
N LEU A 432 18.62 14.23 5.47
CA LEU A 432 19.10 15.14 6.49
C LEU A 432 20.59 14.94 6.75
N LEU A 433 21.07 13.69 6.79
CA LEU A 433 22.50 13.40 6.92
C LEU A 433 23.30 14.04 5.78
N ASN A 434 22.84 13.90 4.54
CA ASN A 434 23.52 14.46 3.38
C ASN A 434 23.44 16.00 3.31
N PHE A 435 22.34 16.60 3.77
CA PHE A 435 22.12 18.05 3.67
C PHE A 435 22.73 18.86 4.82
N MET A 436 22.53 18.39 6.05
CA MET A 436 22.87 19.13 7.28
C MET A 436 23.82 18.36 8.22
N GLY A 437 24.22 17.14 7.86
CA GLY A 437 25.13 16.33 8.67
C GLY A 437 24.51 15.79 9.96
N ARG A 438 23.18 15.81 10.08
CA ARG A 438 22.42 15.36 11.27
C ARG A 438 21.23 14.53 10.84
N GLY A 439 20.87 13.51 11.61
CA GLY A 439 19.75 12.63 11.29
C GLY A 439 18.41 13.12 11.84
N ILE A 440 17.35 12.45 11.42
CA ILE A 440 15.96 12.76 11.81
C ILE A 440 15.70 12.66 13.31
N GLU A 441 16.46 11.83 14.03
CA GLU A 441 16.37 11.63 15.47
C GLU A 441 16.73 12.87 16.30
N THR A 442 17.49 13.80 15.71
CA THR A 442 17.82 15.08 16.35
C THR A 442 16.63 16.04 16.32
N THR A 443 16.55 16.96 17.29
CA THR A 443 15.48 17.98 17.32
C THR A 443 15.47 18.80 16.03
N GLU A 444 16.64 19.27 15.56
CA GLU A 444 16.73 20.06 14.33
C GLU A 444 16.36 19.25 13.08
N GLY A 445 16.78 17.98 13.01
CA GLY A 445 16.43 17.09 11.91
C GLY A 445 14.92 16.81 11.83
N LYS A 446 14.27 16.54 12.97
CA LYS A 446 12.83 16.35 13.07
C LYS A 446 12.06 17.61 12.66
N GLU A 447 12.48 18.78 13.12
CA GLU A 447 11.86 20.06 12.77
C GLU A 447 11.95 20.34 11.26
N PHE A 448 13.11 20.08 10.65
CA PHE A 448 13.26 20.22 9.20
C PHE A 448 12.42 19.20 8.42
N ALA A 449 12.32 17.96 8.89
CA ALA A 449 11.45 16.95 8.28
C ALA A 449 9.97 17.38 8.30
N ILE A 450 9.51 17.96 9.42
CA ILE A 450 8.15 18.54 9.54
C ILE A 450 7.98 19.70 8.54
N GLU A 451 8.99 20.55 8.40
CA GLU A 451 8.97 21.65 7.43
C GLU A 451 8.84 21.14 5.99
N VAL A 452 9.63 20.12 5.62
CA VAL A 452 9.58 19.49 4.30
C VAL A 452 8.20 18.89 4.03
N LEU A 453 7.62 18.13 4.97
CA LEU A 453 6.28 17.56 4.81
C LEU A 453 5.21 18.65 4.64
N ASN A 454 5.27 19.73 5.41
CA ASN A 454 4.33 20.84 5.28
C ASN A 454 4.46 21.57 3.94
N TYR A 455 5.69 21.78 3.46
CA TYR A 455 5.94 22.32 2.13
C TYR A 455 5.35 21.43 1.04
N MET A 456 5.57 20.11 1.11
CA MET A 456 4.98 19.19 0.15
C MET A 456 3.44 19.26 0.17
N ARG A 457 2.82 19.33 1.36
CA ARG A 457 1.36 19.48 1.47
C ARG A 457 0.85 20.76 0.81
N SER A 458 1.53 21.89 0.96
CA SER A 458 1.11 23.12 0.28
C SER A 458 1.21 22.99 -1.23
N VAL A 459 2.29 22.39 -1.74
CA VAL A 459 2.47 22.14 -3.17
C VAL A 459 1.39 21.20 -3.73
N LEU A 460 1.04 20.14 -3.00
CA LEU A 460 -0.05 19.24 -3.41
C LEU A 460 -1.39 19.96 -3.48
N LYS A 461 -1.67 20.86 -2.53
CA LYS A 461 -2.88 21.69 -2.57
C LYS A 461 -2.93 22.55 -3.84
N ASP A 462 -1.82 23.20 -4.19
CA ASP A 462 -1.71 23.98 -5.43
C ASP A 462 -1.97 23.09 -6.66
N TYR A 463 -1.50 21.85 -6.67
CA TYR A 463 -1.76 20.90 -7.76
C TYR A 463 -3.24 20.50 -7.84
N GLN A 464 -3.92 20.31 -6.70
CA GLN A 464 -5.36 20.01 -6.71
C GLN A 464 -6.15 21.18 -7.31
N GLU A 465 -5.82 22.42 -6.92
CA GLU A 465 -6.45 23.63 -7.46
C GLU A 465 -6.14 23.81 -8.95
N GLU A 466 -4.91 23.53 -9.38
CA GLU A 466 -4.47 23.69 -10.77
C GLU A 466 -5.13 22.67 -11.72
N THR A 467 -5.16 21.41 -11.31
CA THR A 467 -5.55 20.27 -12.18
C THR A 467 -7.02 19.89 -12.01
N GLY A 468 -7.62 20.21 -10.87
CA GLY A 468 -8.92 19.67 -10.47
C GLY A 468 -8.88 18.19 -10.09
N ASN A 469 -7.73 17.55 -9.92
CA ASN A 469 -7.61 16.17 -9.45
C ASN A 469 -7.24 16.11 -7.97
N LEU A 470 -7.53 14.97 -7.34
CA LEU A 470 -7.18 14.73 -5.94
C LEU A 470 -5.70 14.33 -5.84
N TYR A 471 -4.98 14.89 -4.87
CA TYR A 471 -3.57 14.60 -4.58
C TYR A 471 -3.39 14.27 -3.10
N ASN A 472 -2.50 13.32 -2.82
CA ASN A 472 -2.19 12.91 -1.45
C ASN A 472 -0.69 12.68 -1.27
N LEU A 473 -0.27 12.86 -0.01
CA LEU A 473 1.09 12.60 0.44
C LEU A 473 1.12 11.21 1.10
N GLU A 474 2.05 10.37 0.68
CA GLU A 474 2.20 9.00 1.18
C GLU A 474 3.55 8.78 1.88
N ALA A 475 3.51 8.07 3.01
CA ALA A 475 4.70 7.46 3.59
C ALA A 475 4.95 6.14 2.83
N THR A 476 5.63 6.23 1.67
CA THR A 476 5.84 5.09 0.78
C THR A 476 6.48 3.91 1.52
N PRO A 477 5.84 2.71 1.49
CA PRO A 477 6.41 1.48 2.07
C PRO A 477 7.75 1.07 1.42
N ALA A 478 7.93 1.37 0.14
CA ALA A 478 9.21 1.36 -0.57
C ALA A 478 10.04 0.06 -0.47
N GLU A 479 9.40 -1.12 -0.51
CA GLU A 479 10.07 -2.43 -0.41
C GLU A 479 11.27 -2.56 -1.36
N GLY A 480 11.02 -2.45 -2.67
CA GLY A 480 12.08 -2.45 -3.68
C GLY A 480 12.75 -1.10 -3.88
N ALA A 481 12.00 0.01 -3.75
CA ALA A 481 12.50 1.36 -3.97
C ALA A 481 13.64 1.74 -3.01
N SER A 482 13.56 1.33 -1.74
CA SER A 482 14.59 1.58 -0.73
C SER A 482 15.98 1.11 -1.17
N TYR A 483 16.09 -0.17 -1.53
CA TYR A 483 17.36 -0.76 -1.99
C TYR A 483 17.77 -0.21 -3.36
N ARG A 484 16.82 -0.13 -4.30
CA ARG A 484 17.10 0.26 -5.69
C ARG A 484 17.66 1.67 -5.80
N LEU A 485 17.06 2.62 -5.10
CA LEU A 485 17.45 4.02 -5.15
C LEU A 485 18.81 4.22 -4.47
N ALA A 486 19.01 3.68 -3.26
CA ALA A 486 20.28 3.76 -2.55
C ALA A 486 21.44 3.16 -3.35
N LYS A 487 21.24 1.99 -3.95
CA LYS A 487 22.25 1.35 -4.82
C LYS A 487 22.59 2.22 -6.05
N LYS A 488 21.60 2.83 -6.69
CA LYS A 488 21.83 3.72 -7.84
C LYS A 488 22.54 5.00 -7.45
N ASP A 489 22.18 5.58 -6.31
CA ASP A 489 22.84 6.77 -5.78
C ASP A 489 24.30 6.49 -5.44
N LYS A 490 24.62 5.39 -4.75
CA LYS A 490 26.01 5.00 -4.48
C LYS A 490 26.84 4.79 -5.76
N GLN A 491 26.22 4.35 -6.86
CA GLN A 491 26.91 4.22 -8.14
C GLN A 491 27.21 5.57 -8.79
N LEU A 492 26.33 6.56 -8.63
CA LEU A 492 26.44 7.88 -9.25
C LEU A 492 27.26 8.87 -8.38
N TYR A 493 27.10 8.77 -7.07
CA TYR A 493 27.69 9.60 -6.02
C TYR A 493 28.30 8.67 -4.96
N PRO A 494 29.54 8.20 -5.14
CA PRO A 494 30.14 7.20 -4.24
C PRO A 494 30.18 7.61 -2.76
N ASP A 495 30.26 8.91 -2.50
CA ASP A 495 30.32 9.57 -1.18
C ASP A 495 28.95 9.92 -0.59
N ILE A 496 27.84 9.73 -1.30
CA ILE A 496 26.50 9.95 -0.73
C ILE A 496 26.28 9.04 0.48
N ILE A 497 25.68 9.58 1.53
CA ILE A 497 25.37 8.83 2.75
C ILE A 497 24.08 8.03 2.53
N THR A 498 24.13 6.74 2.83
CA THR A 498 23.01 5.80 2.81
C THR A 498 23.00 5.02 4.12
N SER A 499 21.86 4.44 4.52
CA SER A 499 21.85 3.44 5.59
C SER A 499 22.37 2.09 5.07
N GLY A 500 22.67 1.17 5.97
CA GLY A 500 23.17 -0.16 5.67
C GLY A 500 24.70 -0.25 5.61
N ASP A 501 25.29 -1.09 6.46
CA ASP A 501 26.75 -1.27 6.51
C ASP A 501 27.30 -1.98 5.26
N ASN A 502 26.65 -3.07 4.84
CA ASN A 502 27.11 -3.92 3.74
C ASN A 502 26.33 -3.72 2.44
N GLU A 503 25.02 -3.56 2.54
CA GLU A 503 24.12 -3.38 1.40
C GLU A 503 23.34 -2.07 1.62
N PRO A 504 23.46 -1.09 0.71
CA PRO A 504 22.90 0.23 0.94
C PRO A 504 21.39 0.20 0.83
N TYR A 505 20.70 0.90 1.73
CA TYR A 505 19.26 1.12 1.66
C TYR A 505 18.89 2.51 2.17
N TYR A 506 17.65 2.92 1.92
CA TYR A 506 17.08 4.14 2.49
C TYR A 506 16.00 3.84 3.49
N THR A 507 16.04 4.55 4.62
CA THR A 507 15.00 4.48 5.64
C THR A 507 13.65 4.83 5.04
N ASN A 508 12.62 4.06 5.40
CA ASN A 508 11.29 4.25 4.84
C ASN A 508 10.72 5.62 5.24
N SER A 509 10.38 6.43 4.24
CA SER A 509 9.70 7.71 4.41
C SER A 509 10.38 8.63 5.45
N THR A 510 9.74 8.84 6.61
CA THR A 510 10.22 9.64 7.74
C THR A 510 10.30 8.83 9.03
N PHE A 511 10.44 7.50 8.93
CA PHE A 511 10.66 6.70 10.11
C PHE A 511 12.01 7.02 10.75
N LEU A 512 12.08 6.74 12.06
CA LEU A 512 13.37 6.62 12.71
C LEU A 512 14.12 5.43 12.08
N PRO A 513 15.43 5.55 11.86
CA PRO A 513 16.27 4.41 11.55
C PRO A 513 16.09 3.30 12.58
N VAL A 514 16.12 2.06 12.09
CA VAL A 514 15.73 0.87 12.85
C VAL A 514 16.66 0.51 14.02
N GLY A 515 17.86 1.10 14.08
CA GLY A 515 18.87 0.81 15.10
C GLY A 515 19.02 1.87 16.20
N ILE A 516 18.05 2.79 16.36
CA ILE A 516 18.22 3.96 17.26
C ILE A 516 17.77 3.71 18.70
N THR A 517 16.64 3.04 18.90
CA THR A 517 16.06 2.87 20.24
C THR A 517 15.30 1.55 20.33
N GLU A 518 15.22 1.01 21.54
CA GLU A 518 14.39 -0.14 21.92
C GLU A 518 13.09 0.29 22.64
N ASP A 519 12.91 1.59 22.94
CA ASP A 519 11.71 2.09 23.63
C ASP A 519 10.60 2.45 22.61
N PRO A 520 9.48 1.71 22.60
CA PRO A 520 8.37 2.00 21.69
C PRO A 520 7.70 3.36 21.98
N PHE A 521 7.80 3.90 23.19
CA PHE A 521 7.23 5.21 23.54
C PHE A 521 8.06 6.38 22.99
N GLU A 522 9.40 6.26 22.97
CA GLU A 522 10.27 7.24 22.29
C GLU A 522 9.94 7.31 20.80
N VAL A 523 9.71 6.15 20.18
CA VAL A 523 9.30 6.06 18.78
C VAL A 523 7.94 6.71 18.56
N LEU A 524 6.94 6.40 19.41
CA LEU A 524 5.61 7.00 19.35
C LEU A 524 5.67 8.53 19.50
N GLU A 525 6.44 9.03 20.46
CA GLU A 525 6.60 10.46 20.71
C GLU A 525 7.26 11.18 19.53
N HIS A 526 8.33 10.60 18.98
CA HIS A 526 9.00 11.15 17.81
C HIS A 526 8.11 11.12 16.56
N GLN A 527 7.43 9.99 16.31
CA GLN A 527 6.72 9.73 15.06
C GLN A 527 5.33 10.37 15.01
N ALA A 528 4.64 10.56 16.14
CA ALA A 528 3.30 11.16 16.18
C ALA A 528 3.15 12.47 15.36
N PRO A 529 4.01 13.50 15.51
CA PRO A 529 3.89 14.73 14.72
C PRO A 529 4.19 14.53 13.22
N LEU A 530 5.02 13.55 12.85
CA LEU A 530 5.35 13.26 11.45
C LEU A 530 4.24 12.45 10.76
N GLN A 531 3.78 11.38 11.40
CA GLN A 531 2.78 10.46 10.83
C GLN A 531 1.43 11.15 10.58
N THR A 532 1.10 12.18 11.37
CA THR A 532 -0.13 12.96 11.20
C THR A 532 -0.09 13.96 10.04
N LEU A 533 1.08 14.22 9.46
CA LEU A 533 1.22 15.11 8.30
C LEU A 533 0.95 14.40 6.98
N TYR A 534 1.04 13.07 6.93
CA TYR A 534 0.65 12.31 5.76
C TYR A 534 -0.87 12.31 5.61
N THR A 535 -1.34 12.76 4.44
CA THR A 535 -2.76 12.73 4.09
C THR A 535 -3.20 11.34 3.60
N SER A 536 -2.24 10.44 3.33
CA SER A 536 -2.53 9.04 3.12
C SER A 536 -1.38 8.08 3.42
N GLY A 537 -1.66 6.78 3.46
CA GLY A 537 -0.66 5.70 3.45
C GLY A 537 0.46 5.88 4.45
N THR A 538 0.08 5.82 5.73
CA THR A 538 0.97 5.83 6.89
C THR A 538 0.60 4.67 7.81
N VAL A 539 1.60 3.98 8.32
CA VAL A 539 1.48 2.96 9.36
C VAL A 539 2.75 2.96 10.19
N LEU A 540 2.61 3.04 11.51
CA LEU A 540 3.75 2.86 12.41
C LEU A 540 3.90 1.37 12.76
N HIS A 541 5.10 0.85 12.58
CA HIS A 541 5.44 -0.53 12.92
C HIS A 541 6.15 -0.58 14.27
N ILE A 542 5.58 -1.34 15.21
CA ILE A 542 6.21 -1.68 16.50
C ILE A 542 6.82 -3.08 16.34
N PHE A 543 8.13 -3.16 16.06
CA PHE A 543 8.86 -4.43 15.87
C PHE A 543 9.22 -5.03 17.23
N LEU A 544 8.98 -6.33 17.43
CA LEU A 544 9.23 -7.05 18.68
C LEU A 544 10.04 -8.32 18.42
N GLN A 545 10.91 -8.71 19.37
CA GLN A 545 11.78 -9.89 19.24
C GLN A 545 11.02 -11.19 19.11
N GLU A 546 9.97 -11.34 19.91
CA GLU A 546 9.16 -12.54 19.95
C GLU A 546 7.72 -12.20 20.35
N LYS A 547 6.91 -13.25 20.51
CA LYS A 547 5.52 -13.14 20.94
C LYS A 547 5.42 -12.48 22.34
N PRO A 548 4.80 -11.29 22.47
CA PRO A 548 4.56 -10.68 23.77
C PRO A 548 3.41 -11.36 24.53
N GLN A 549 3.25 -11.03 25.81
CA GLN A 549 2.03 -11.39 26.53
C GLN A 549 0.83 -10.55 26.04
N ALA A 550 -0.28 -11.21 25.71
CA ALA A 550 -1.49 -10.56 25.19
C ALA A 550 -2.05 -9.46 26.13
N SER A 551 -1.99 -9.66 27.44
CA SER A 551 -2.44 -8.70 28.45
C SER A 551 -1.59 -7.42 28.49
N THR A 552 -0.27 -7.56 28.36
CA THR A 552 0.66 -6.43 28.26
C THR A 552 0.39 -5.64 26.98
N LEU A 553 0.17 -6.36 25.87
CA LEU A 553 -0.13 -5.76 24.58
C LEU A 553 -1.42 -4.95 24.59
N LYS A 554 -2.48 -5.47 25.20
CA LYS A 554 -3.75 -4.75 25.41
C LYS A 554 -3.52 -3.40 26.08
N THR A 555 -2.73 -3.40 27.15
CA THR A 555 -2.39 -2.21 27.94
C THR A 555 -1.56 -1.22 27.11
N PHE A 556 -0.56 -1.72 26.37
CA PHE A 556 0.28 -0.91 25.49
C PHE A 556 -0.54 -0.22 24.40
N ILE A 557 -1.36 -0.95 23.63
CA ILE A 557 -2.15 -0.37 22.54
C ILE A 557 -3.12 0.68 23.07
N LYS A 558 -3.82 0.38 24.17
CA LYS A 558 -4.74 1.33 24.81
C LYS A 558 -4.02 2.61 25.23
N LYS A 559 -2.84 2.52 25.85
CA LYS A 559 -2.04 3.68 26.25
C LYS A 559 -1.52 4.46 25.05
N ALA A 560 -0.95 3.77 24.05
CA ALA A 560 -0.40 4.38 22.84
C ALA A 560 -1.46 5.20 22.10
N PHE A 561 -2.64 4.62 21.84
CA PHE A 561 -3.71 5.31 21.12
C PHE A 561 -4.38 6.42 21.94
N SER A 562 -4.36 6.34 23.26
CA SER A 562 -4.89 7.43 24.11
C SER A 562 -3.96 8.64 24.16
N GLN A 563 -2.63 8.43 24.06
CA GLN A 563 -1.63 9.48 24.26
C GLN A 563 -1.11 10.07 22.95
N TYR A 564 -0.97 9.25 21.91
CA TYR A 564 -0.34 9.65 20.66
C TYR A 564 -1.34 9.56 19.50
N PRO A 565 -1.51 10.63 18.70
CA PRO A 565 -2.42 10.67 17.56
C PRO A 565 -1.87 9.92 16.32
N VAL A 566 -1.13 8.83 16.53
CA VAL A 566 -0.60 8.00 15.45
C VAL A 566 -1.78 7.33 14.74
N PRO A 567 -1.90 7.47 13.40
CA PRO A 567 -3.10 7.02 12.71
C PRO A 567 -3.31 5.51 12.64
N TYR A 568 -2.24 4.78 12.35
CA TYR A 568 -2.23 3.33 12.24
C TYR A 568 -1.02 2.79 12.97
N MET A 569 -1.23 1.69 13.66
CA MET A 569 -0.16 0.97 14.32
C MET A 569 -0.31 -0.51 14.04
N THR A 570 0.84 -1.16 13.92
CA THR A 570 0.94 -2.62 13.87
C THR A 570 1.92 -3.07 14.92
N ILE A 571 1.65 -4.24 15.47
CA ILE A 571 2.57 -4.96 16.33
C ILE A 571 3.20 -6.04 15.46
N THR A 572 4.52 -6.15 15.50
CA THR A 572 5.28 -7.01 14.59
C THR A 572 6.25 -7.90 15.38
N PRO A 573 5.76 -8.99 15.98
CA PRO A 573 6.61 -10.04 16.53
C PRO A 573 7.39 -10.77 15.42
N THR A 574 8.66 -11.06 15.68
CA THR A 574 9.43 -12.01 14.89
C THR A 574 9.14 -13.44 15.37
N PHE A 575 8.94 -14.37 14.43
CA PHE A 575 8.69 -15.77 14.72
C PHE A 575 9.20 -16.68 13.61
N SER A 576 9.32 -17.97 13.89
CA SER A 576 9.89 -18.94 12.98
C SER A 576 8.94 -20.11 12.74
N ILE A 577 8.89 -20.62 11.50
CA ILE A 577 8.08 -21.79 11.15
C ILE A 577 9.00 -22.96 10.79
N CYS A 578 8.83 -24.08 11.49
CA CYS A 578 9.43 -25.37 11.15
C CYS A 578 8.42 -26.23 10.39
N GLU A 579 8.84 -26.85 9.29
CA GLU A 579 8.00 -27.77 8.52
C GLU A 579 7.48 -28.96 9.36
N THR A 580 8.23 -29.38 10.39
CA THR A 580 7.87 -30.51 11.25
C THR A 580 7.17 -30.09 12.54
N HIS A 581 7.60 -28.99 13.17
CA HIS A 581 7.11 -28.58 14.49
C HIS A 581 6.19 -27.35 14.48
N GLY A 582 5.97 -26.74 13.31
CA GLY A 582 5.12 -25.57 13.16
C GLY A 582 5.73 -24.30 13.77
N TYR A 583 4.89 -23.51 14.44
CA TYR A 583 5.23 -22.21 15.00
C TYR A 583 6.26 -22.30 16.14
N ILE A 584 7.27 -21.44 16.09
CA ILE A 584 8.30 -21.25 17.11
C ILE A 584 8.39 -19.74 17.36
N ALA A 585 8.31 -19.33 18.63
CA ALA A 585 8.45 -17.92 19.00
C ALA A 585 9.89 -17.45 18.74
N GLY A 586 10.06 -16.23 18.25
CA GLY A 586 11.38 -15.61 18.04
C GLY A 586 12.08 -16.00 16.75
N GLU A 587 13.27 -15.43 16.59
CA GLU A 587 14.15 -15.62 15.44
C GLU A 587 15.00 -16.89 15.59
N HIS A 588 14.65 -17.91 14.82
CA HIS A 588 15.40 -19.16 14.72
C HIS A 588 15.56 -19.48 13.25
N PHE A 589 16.80 -19.56 12.75
CA PHE A 589 17.11 -20.03 11.39
C PHE A 589 17.21 -21.56 11.31
N GLU A 590 17.42 -22.21 12.45
CA GLU A 590 17.37 -23.65 12.63
C GLU A 590 16.39 -23.99 13.76
N CYS A 591 15.57 -25.02 13.56
CA CYS A 591 14.59 -25.44 14.55
C CYS A 591 15.30 -25.94 15.82
N PRO A 592 14.99 -25.40 17.02
CA PRO A 592 15.63 -25.83 18.26
C PRO A 592 15.29 -27.27 18.67
N ILE A 593 14.30 -27.89 18.01
CA ILE A 593 13.83 -29.25 18.32
C ILE A 593 14.43 -30.31 17.37
N CYS A 594 14.57 -30.02 16.06
CA CYS A 594 15.11 -30.99 15.08
C CYS A 594 16.35 -30.54 14.29
N GLY A 595 16.83 -29.30 14.48
CA GLY A 595 17.97 -28.75 13.76
C GLY A 595 17.74 -28.50 12.26
N LYS A 596 16.51 -28.70 11.74
CA LYS A 596 16.20 -28.39 10.33
C LYS A 596 16.06 -26.88 10.11
N PRO A 597 16.34 -26.37 8.91
CA PRO A 597 16.10 -24.96 8.56
C PRO A 597 14.64 -24.56 8.78
N THR A 598 14.45 -23.33 9.23
CA THR A 598 13.15 -22.72 9.52
C THR A 598 12.91 -21.49 8.63
N GLU A 599 11.65 -21.11 8.50
CA GLU A 599 11.24 -19.88 7.84
C GLU A 599 11.06 -18.79 8.90
N VAL A 600 12.01 -17.85 9.01
CA VAL A 600 11.87 -16.67 9.89
C VAL A 600 10.93 -15.68 9.21
N TYR A 601 9.83 -15.35 9.88
CA TYR A 601 8.83 -14.39 9.44
C TYR A 601 8.95 -13.09 10.24
N SER A 602 8.89 -11.98 9.53
CA SER A 602 8.70 -10.64 10.07
C SER A 602 7.92 -9.80 9.05
N ARG A 603 7.61 -8.54 9.38
CA ARG A 603 6.94 -7.62 8.45
C ARG A 603 7.99 -6.86 7.65
N VAL A 604 7.87 -6.90 6.32
CA VAL A 604 8.81 -6.22 5.41
C VAL A 604 8.55 -4.72 5.43
N VAL A 605 7.37 -4.32 4.95
CA VAL A 605 6.92 -2.93 4.81
C VAL A 605 5.42 -2.77 5.07
N GLY A 606 4.75 -3.85 5.46
CA GLY A 606 3.31 -3.87 5.70
C GLY A 606 2.68 -5.26 5.78
N TYR A 607 3.33 -6.30 5.29
CA TYR A 607 2.81 -7.66 5.33
C TYR A 607 3.93 -8.64 5.69
N TYR A 608 3.54 -9.83 6.15
CA TYR A 608 4.47 -10.86 6.58
C TYR A 608 4.95 -11.71 5.41
N ARG A 609 6.27 -11.85 5.31
CA ARG A 609 6.96 -12.79 4.43
C ARG A 609 8.20 -13.35 5.11
N PRO A 610 8.66 -14.55 4.72
CA PRO A 610 9.94 -15.06 5.16
C PRO A 610 11.06 -14.08 4.82
N VAL A 611 11.95 -13.78 5.78
CA VAL A 611 13.07 -12.83 5.61
C VAL A 611 13.97 -13.22 4.43
N LYS A 612 14.14 -14.54 4.20
CA LYS A 612 14.89 -15.09 3.06
C LYS A 612 14.34 -14.65 1.69
N SER A 613 13.07 -14.26 1.60
CA SER A 613 12.41 -13.83 0.37
C SER A 613 12.56 -12.33 0.11
N TRP A 614 13.11 -11.55 1.04
CA TRP A 614 13.24 -10.11 0.90
C TRP A 614 14.44 -9.75 0.02
N ASN A 615 14.44 -8.54 -0.54
CA ASN A 615 15.63 -8.01 -1.19
C ASN A 615 16.77 -7.74 -0.18
N LYS A 616 18.00 -7.65 -0.69
CA LYS A 616 19.19 -7.51 0.14
C LYS A 616 19.19 -6.28 1.07
N GLY A 617 18.69 -5.14 0.60
CA GLY A 617 18.58 -3.94 1.42
C GLY A 617 17.63 -4.13 2.60
N LYS A 618 16.48 -4.79 2.38
CA LYS A 618 15.54 -5.13 3.47
C LYS A 618 16.05 -6.21 4.41
N GLN A 619 16.86 -7.15 3.92
CA GLN A 619 17.57 -8.10 4.78
C GLN A 619 18.64 -7.40 5.62
N GLN A 620 19.33 -6.38 5.08
CA GLN A 620 20.29 -5.59 5.83
C GLN A 620 19.58 -4.74 6.89
N GLU A 621 18.51 -4.03 6.53
CA GLU A 621 17.66 -3.30 7.47
C GLU A 621 17.18 -4.23 8.61
N PHE A 622 16.74 -5.45 8.28
CA PHE A 622 16.29 -6.41 9.30
C PHE A 622 17.37 -6.76 10.32
N LYS A 623 18.62 -6.96 9.88
CA LYS A 623 19.77 -7.26 10.76
C LYS A 623 20.15 -6.10 11.67
N GLU A 624 19.86 -4.87 11.25
CA GLU A 624 20.17 -3.64 11.98
C GLU A 624 19.03 -3.20 12.91
N ARG A 625 17.88 -3.90 12.90
CA ARG A 625 16.74 -3.59 13.76
C ARG A 625 17.10 -3.83 15.22
N LEU A 626 16.92 -2.79 16.04
CA LEU A 626 16.66 -2.95 17.46
C LEU A 626 15.16 -3.17 17.63
N GLU A 627 14.79 -4.36 18.10
CA GLU A 627 13.41 -4.72 18.38
C GLU A 627 13.00 -4.16 19.75
N TYR A 628 11.76 -3.67 19.83
CA TYR A 628 11.28 -2.91 20.99
C TYR A 628 10.93 -3.80 22.18
N ASN A 629 11.19 -3.29 23.38
CA ASN A 629 10.81 -3.92 24.65
C ASN A 629 9.42 -3.40 25.08
N VAL A 630 8.37 -4.19 24.85
CA VAL A 630 6.96 -3.86 25.18
C VAL A 630 6.48 -4.49 26.47
#